data_AF-A0A534QVZ0-F1
#
_entry.id   AF-A0A534QVZ0-F1
#
_cell.length_a   1.000
_cell.length_b   1.000
_cell.length_c   1.000
_cell.angle_alpha   90.00
_cell.angle_beta   90.00
_cell.angle_gamma   90.00
#
_symmetry.space_group_name_H-M   'P 1'
#
loop_
_entity.id
_entity.type
_entity.pdbx_description
1 polymer ?
#
loop_
_entity_poly.entity_id
_entity_poly.type
_entity_poly.pdbx_seq_one_letter_code
_entity_poly.pdbx_strand_id
1 'polypeptide(L)'
;MERNLAMELVRVTEAAALGSARLMGRGDETAADMAAVEAMRNAIDVLPIDGTVVIGEGDHDAMPMLYVGERVGTGQGPELDVACDALEGAAICATGGYNALSVIAIADRG
;
A
#
# COMPACT_ATOMS: atom_id res chain seq x y z
N MET A 1 -24.36 -4.72 5.95
CA MET A 1 -23.34 -5.21 6.90
C MET A 1 -22.23 -4.19 6.87
N GLU A 2 -22.01 -3.50 7.98
CA GLU A 2 -20.96 -2.49 8.12
C GLU A 2 -19.60 -3.22 8.04
N ARG A 3 -18.72 -2.81 7.11
CA ARG A 3 -17.39 -3.42 6.97
C ARG A 3 -16.50 -2.90 8.09
N ASN A 4 -15.87 -3.80 8.83
CA ASN A 4 -14.88 -3.42 9.84
C ASN A 4 -13.60 -2.98 9.14
N LEU A 5 -13.28 -1.69 9.21
CA LEU A 5 -12.12 -1.10 8.55
C LEU A 5 -10.80 -1.80 8.91
N ALA A 6 -10.63 -2.20 10.17
CA ALA A 6 -9.42 -2.93 10.59
C ALA A 6 -9.26 -4.27 9.84
N MET A 7 -10.36 -4.98 9.58
CA MET A 7 -10.32 -6.21 8.77
C MET A 7 -10.09 -5.95 7.29
N GLU A 8 -10.50 -4.78 6.79
CA GLU A 8 -10.21 -4.40 5.40
C GLU A 8 -8.72 -4.07 5.20
N LEU A 9 -8.07 -3.42 6.18
CA LEU A 9 -6.62 -3.15 6.11
C LEU A 9 -5.78 -4.44 6.03
N VAL A 10 -6.23 -5.52 6.66
CA VAL A 10 -5.58 -6.85 6.50
C VAL A 10 -5.55 -7.25 5.02
N ARG A 11 -6.65 -7.01 4.29
CA ARG A 11 -6.73 -7.36 2.86
C ARG A 11 -5.82 -6.48 2.01
N VAL A 12 -5.61 -5.23 2.42
CA VAL A 12 -4.72 -4.30 1.73
C VAL A 12 -3.27 -4.80 1.78
N THR A 13 -2.77 -5.14 2.97
CA THR A 13 -1.40 -5.66 3.12
C THR A 13 -1.25 -7.07 2.54
N GLU A 14 -2.28 -7.92 2.61
CA GLU A 14 -2.29 -9.22 1.92
C GLU A 14 -2.19 -9.05 0.40
N ALA A 15 -2.95 -8.13 -0.20
CA ALA A 15 -2.92 -7.89 -1.64
C ALA A 15 -1.53 -7.44 -2.11
N ALA A 16 -0.94 -6.48 -1.39
CA ALA A 16 0.40 -5.95 -1.64
C ALA A 16 1.49 -7.02 -1.49
N ALA A 17 1.49 -7.77 -0.38
CA ALA A 17 2.43 -8.86 -0.13
C ALA A 17 2.32 -9.97 -1.20
N LEU A 18 1.11 -10.32 -1.63
CA LEU A 18 0.91 -11.27 -2.73
C LEU A 18 1.34 -10.70 -4.09
N GLY A 19 1.21 -9.39 -4.29
CA GLY A 19 1.69 -8.66 -5.46
C GLY A 19 3.19 -8.86 -5.65
N SER A 20 3.99 -8.47 -4.67
CA SER A 20 5.45 -8.59 -4.68
C SER A 20 5.94 -10.03 -4.62
N ALA A 21 5.30 -10.92 -3.85
CA ALA A 21 5.74 -12.31 -3.68
C ALA A 21 5.84 -13.10 -5.00
N ARG A 22 5.07 -12.73 -6.03
CA ARG A 22 5.16 -13.36 -7.37
C ARG A 22 6.50 -13.10 -8.07
N LEU A 23 7.19 -12.04 -7.67
CA LEU A 23 8.46 -11.57 -8.19
C LEU A 23 9.64 -11.81 -7.23
N MET A 24 9.38 -12.43 -6.08
CA MET A 24 10.42 -12.80 -5.12
C MET A 24 11.49 -13.67 -5.77
N GLY A 25 12.76 -13.35 -5.52
CA GLY A 25 13.92 -14.10 -6.02
C GLY A 25 14.19 -13.92 -7.52
N ARG A 26 13.55 -12.97 -8.21
CA ARG A 26 13.77 -12.70 -9.64
C ARG A 26 14.82 -11.64 -9.94
N GLY A 27 15.38 -10.99 -8.92
CA GLY A 27 16.41 -9.96 -9.06
C GLY A 27 15.93 -8.63 -9.62
N ASP A 28 14.62 -8.40 -9.70
CA ASP A 28 14.03 -7.15 -10.20
C ASP A 28 13.30 -6.43 -9.06
N GLU A 29 14.02 -5.51 -8.41
CA GLU A 29 13.53 -4.74 -7.25
C GLU A 29 12.37 -3.84 -7.63
N THR A 30 12.53 -3.07 -8.71
CA THR A 30 11.52 -2.13 -9.19
C THR A 30 10.25 -2.84 -9.61
N ALA A 31 10.34 -3.98 -10.30
CA ALA A 31 9.13 -4.72 -10.66
C ALA A 31 8.41 -5.28 -9.42
N ALA A 32 9.15 -5.81 -8.44
CA ALA A 32 8.56 -6.35 -7.21
C ALA A 32 7.84 -5.26 -6.40
N ASP A 33 8.46 -4.09 -6.30
CA ASP A 33 7.94 -2.92 -5.60
C ASP A 33 6.68 -2.38 -6.28
N MET A 34 6.75 -2.10 -7.59
CA MET A 34 5.60 -1.61 -8.35
C MET A 34 4.41 -2.58 -8.33
N ALA A 35 4.66 -3.89 -8.34
CA ALA A 35 3.60 -4.89 -8.23
C ALA A 35 2.90 -4.84 -6.86
N ALA A 36 3.62 -4.50 -5.78
CA ALA A 36 3.02 -4.29 -4.47
C ALA A 36 2.22 -2.99 -4.42
N VAL A 37 2.80 -1.90 -4.93
CA VAL A 37 2.18 -0.56 -4.98
C VAL A 37 0.85 -0.60 -5.72
N GLU A 38 0.82 -1.21 -6.91
CA GLU A 38 -0.41 -1.37 -7.69
C GLU A 38 -1.46 -2.22 -6.94
N ALA A 39 -1.05 -3.32 -6.32
CA ALA A 39 -1.97 -4.19 -5.60
C ALA A 39 -2.52 -3.52 -4.32
N MET A 40 -1.67 -2.82 -3.58
CA MET A 40 -2.05 -2.03 -2.41
C MET A 40 -3.06 -0.95 -2.80
N ARG A 41 -2.74 -0.17 -3.83
CA ARG A 41 -3.61 0.92 -4.27
C ARG A 41 -5.00 0.44 -4.66
N ASN A 42 -5.07 -0.58 -5.51
CA ASN A 42 -6.35 -1.17 -5.93
C ASN A 42 -7.17 -1.70 -4.73
N ALA A 43 -6.51 -2.22 -3.69
CA ALA A 43 -7.18 -2.67 -2.49
C ALA A 43 -7.68 -1.51 -1.61
N ILE A 44 -6.96 -0.39 -1.55
CA ILE A 44 -7.40 0.80 -0.82
C ILE A 44 -8.60 1.47 -1.52
N ASP A 45 -8.63 1.51 -2.86
CA ASP A 45 -9.66 2.25 -3.62
C ASP A 45 -11.09 1.74 -3.41
N VAL A 46 -11.27 0.51 -2.93
CA VAL A 46 -12.59 -0.06 -2.62
C VAL A 46 -13.02 0.15 -1.16
N LEU A 47 -12.19 0.81 -0.34
CA LEU A 47 -12.50 1.07 1.06
C LEU A 47 -13.47 2.24 1.24
N PRO A 48 -14.45 2.13 2.17
CA PRO A 48 -15.31 3.24 2.54
C PRO A 48 -14.58 4.22 3.47
N ILE A 49 -13.58 4.91 2.93
CA ILE A 49 -12.84 5.99 3.59
C ILE A 49 -12.70 7.19 2.65
N ASP A 50 -12.50 8.36 3.24
CA ASP A 50 -11.99 9.54 2.55
C ASP A 50 -10.51 9.76 2.93
N GLY A 51 -9.65 8.91 2.37
CA GLY A 51 -8.26 8.78 2.78
C GLY A 51 -7.33 9.78 2.10
N THR A 52 -6.32 10.26 2.82
CA THR A 52 -5.21 11.03 2.26
C THR A 52 -3.88 10.37 2.63
N VAL A 53 -3.04 10.09 1.63
CA VAL A 53 -1.69 9.57 1.86
C VAL A 53 -0.83 10.69 2.45
N VAL A 54 -0.37 10.52 3.68
CA VAL A 54 0.53 11.48 4.37
C VAL A 54 1.96 10.95 4.47
N ILE A 55 2.13 9.62 4.40
CA ILE A 55 3.41 8.94 4.21
C ILE A 55 3.17 7.88 3.13
N GLY A 56 3.94 7.93 2.05
CA GLY A 56 3.77 7.03 0.91
C GLY A 56 5.09 6.72 0.22
N GLU A 57 5.02 6.20 -0.99
CA GLU A 57 6.17 5.68 -1.75
C GLU A 57 7.12 6.78 -2.25
N GLY A 58 6.66 8.03 -2.24
CA GLY A 58 7.46 9.18 -2.64
C GLY A 58 6.63 10.43 -2.91
N ASP A 59 7.29 11.45 -3.45
CA ASP A 59 6.63 12.67 -3.91
C ASP A 59 5.83 12.41 -5.20
N HIS A 60 4.84 13.27 -5.47
CA HIS A 60 3.96 13.15 -6.65
C HIS A 60 4.71 13.10 -7.98
N ASP A 61 5.84 13.82 -8.09
CA ASP A 61 6.64 13.84 -9.32
C ASP A 61 7.46 12.56 -9.52
N ALA A 62 7.63 11.75 -8.46
CA ALA A 62 8.43 10.52 -8.48
C ALA A 62 7.58 9.26 -8.63
N MET A 63 6.35 9.27 -8.08
CA MET A 63 5.49 8.09 -8.01
C MET A 63 4.12 8.32 -8.68
N PRO A 64 3.66 7.39 -9.53
CA PRO A 64 2.37 7.52 -10.21
C PRO A 64 1.17 7.30 -9.28
N MET A 65 1.38 6.66 -8.13
CA MET A 65 0.36 6.31 -7.15
C MET A 65 1.00 6.10 -5.77
N LEU A 66 0.18 6.14 -4.72
CA LEU A 66 0.55 6.17 -3.32
C LEU A 66 1.58 7.26 -2.98
N TYR A 67 1.48 8.40 -3.68
CA TYR A 67 2.33 9.56 -3.42
C TYR A 67 1.78 10.42 -2.28
N VAL A 68 2.65 11.20 -1.63
CA VAL A 68 2.23 12.10 -0.54
C VAL A 68 1.24 13.15 -1.04
N GLY A 69 0.09 13.23 -0.38
CA GLY A 69 -1.04 14.10 -0.73
C GLY A 69 -2.10 13.43 -1.61
N GLU A 70 -1.90 12.18 -2.01
CA GLU A 70 -2.88 11.47 -2.83
C GLU A 70 -4.18 11.15 -2.07
N ARG A 71 -5.31 11.27 -2.77
CA ARG A 71 -6.64 10.86 -2.27
C ARG A 71 -6.92 9.42 -2.65
N VAL A 72 -7.32 8.62 -1.66
CA VAL A 72 -7.52 7.16 -1.81
C VAL A 72 -8.80 6.70 -1.12
N GLY A 73 -9.31 5.54 -1.55
CA GLY A 73 -10.60 5.03 -1.12
C GLY A 73 -11.76 5.58 -1.95
N THR A 74 -12.97 5.20 -1.58
CA THR A 74 -14.19 5.56 -2.32
C THR A 74 -14.62 7.02 -2.14
N GLY A 75 -13.98 7.77 -1.23
CA GLY A 75 -14.37 9.12 -0.84
C GLY A 75 -15.65 9.17 0.01
N GLN A 76 -16.17 8.01 0.42
CA GLN A 76 -17.30 7.88 1.33
C GLN A 76 -16.79 7.33 2.65
N GLY A 77 -17.03 8.00 3.78
CA GLY A 77 -16.63 7.51 5.09
C GLY A 77 -15.87 8.56 5.90
N PRO A 78 -15.12 8.14 6.95
CA PRO A 78 -14.32 9.05 7.75
C PRO A 78 -13.14 9.61 6.96
N GLU A 79 -12.77 10.86 7.26
CA GLU A 79 -11.51 11.46 6.80
C GLU A 79 -10.35 10.87 7.58
N LEU A 80 -9.41 10.23 6.88
CA LEU A 80 -8.31 9.51 7.49
C LEU A 80 -6.98 9.84 6.83
N ASP A 81 -5.95 9.89 7.64
CA ASP A 81 -4.56 9.94 7.17
C ASP A 81 -4.03 8.52 7.01
N VAL A 82 -3.41 8.26 5.87
CA VAL A 82 -2.86 6.97 5.46
C VAL A 82 -1.35 7.06 5.40
N ALA A 83 -0.69 6.18 6.12
CA ALA A 83 0.75 5.94 6.00
C ALA A 83 0.96 4.53 5.46
N CYS A 84 1.65 4.38 4.34
CA CYS A 84 1.86 3.08 3.73
C CYS A 84 3.26 2.91 3.15
N ASP A 85 3.66 1.65 3.12
CA ASP A 85 4.84 1.14 2.43
C ASP A 85 4.44 -0.22 1.85
N ALA A 86 4.20 -0.26 0.55
CA ALA A 86 3.63 -1.41 -0.13
C ALA A 86 4.59 -2.61 -0.09
N LEU A 87 5.90 -2.35 -0.21
CA LEU A 87 6.96 -3.34 -0.09
C LEU A 87 8.19 -2.77 0.61
N GLU A 88 8.19 -2.88 1.93
CA GLU A 88 9.39 -2.59 2.70
C GLU A 88 10.44 -3.69 2.43
N GLY A 89 11.63 -3.27 2.00
CA GLY A 89 12.70 -4.16 1.59
C GLY A 89 12.54 -4.75 0.19
N ALA A 90 12.28 -3.94 -0.84
CA ALA A 90 12.23 -4.39 -2.25
C ALA A 90 13.46 -5.20 -2.69
N ALA A 91 14.68 -4.78 -2.33
CA ALA A 91 15.91 -5.53 -2.57
C ALA A 91 15.93 -6.91 -1.90
N ILE A 92 15.38 -7.00 -0.68
CA ILE A 92 15.24 -8.25 0.06
C ILE A 92 14.26 -9.18 -0.68
N CYS A 93 13.11 -8.66 -1.12
CA CYS A 93 12.14 -9.43 -1.88
C CYS A 93 12.73 -9.94 -3.21
N ALA A 94 13.37 -9.05 -3.98
CA ALA A 94 13.98 -9.39 -5.27
C ALA A 94 15.05 -10.48 -5.14
N THR A 95 15.77 -10.52 -4.02
CA THR A 95 16.81 -11.53 -3.73
C THR A 95 16.28 -12.77 -2.99
N GLY A 96 15.02 -12.78 -2.56
CA GLY A 96 14.43 -13.89 -1.79
C GLY A 96 14.92 -13.97 -0.34
N GLY A 97 15.35 -12.84 0.22
CA GLY A 97 15.77 -12.72 1.61
C GLY A 97 14.61 -12.71 2.60
N TYR A 98 14.94 -12.71 3.89
CA TYR A 98 13.97 -12.66 4.98
C TYR A 98 13.60 -11.22 5.34
N ASN A 99 12.39 -11.03 5.87
CA ASN A 99 11.89 -9.78 6.46
C ASN A 99 11.45 -8.69 5.47
N ALA A 100 11.21 -9.00 4.19
CA ALA A 100 10.40 -8.12 3.35
C ALA A 100 8.93 -8.14 3.84
N LEU A 101 8.29 -6.98 3.93
CA LEU A 101 6.96 -6.82 4.52
C LEU A 101 6.12 -5.80 3.74
N SER A 102 4.80 -5.86 3.92
CA SER A 102 3.88 -4.83 3.46
C SER A 102 3.22 -4.18 4.67
N VAL A 103 3.17 -2.85 4.69
CA VAL A 103 2.80 -2.08 5.87
C VAL A 103 1.77 -1.01 5.51
N ILE A 104 0.74 -0.89 6.35
CA ILE A 104 -0.19 0.22 6.32
C ILE A 104 -0.58 0.62 7.74
N ALA A 105 -0.73 1.92 7.95
CA ALA A 105 -1.28 2.52 9.14
C ALA A 105 -2.30 3.59 8.75
N ILE A 106 -3.32 3.74 9.57
CA ILE A 106 -4.34 4.79 9.42
C ILE A 106 -4.55 5.49 10.76
N ALA A 107 -4.88 6.77 10.70
CA ALA A 107 -5.29 7.57 11.84
C ALA A 107 -6.38 8.56 11.44
N ASP A 108 -7.07 9.13 12.43
CA ASP A 108 -7.89 10.31 12.21
C ASP A 108 -7.04 11.43 11.59
N ARG A 109 -7.63 12.27 10.75
CA ARG A 109 -6.96 13.38 10.07
C ARG A 109 -6.26 14.32 11.07
N GLY A 110 -4.96 14.59 10.86
CA GLY A 110 -4.14 15.55 11.62
C GLY A 110 -3.07 14.92 12.51
#